data_AF-A0A7K0D6S2-F1
#
_entry.id   AF-A0A7K0D6S2-F1
#
_cell.length_a   1.000
_cell.length_b   1.000
_cell.length_c   1.000
_cell.angle_alpha   90.00
_cell.angle_beta   90.00
_cell.angle_gamma   90.00
#
_symmetry.space_group_name_H-M   'P 1'
#
loop_
_entity.id
_entity.type
_entity.pdbx_description
1 polymer ?
#
loop_
_entity_poly.entity_id
_entity_poly.type
_entity_poly.pdbx_seq_one_letter_code
_entity_poly.pdbx_strand_id
1 'polypeptide(L)' 'MIEAEYKARLAKPDAVRAKLAERADPDNVSYRDVYFDTADHSLVRTDREFRLRTISGTSGTRHLLTFKDSAVDAVAS' A
#
# COMPACT_ATOMS: atom_id res chain seq x y z
N MET A 1 15.37 3.37 -3.02
CA MET A 1 14.77 2.15 -2.46
C MET A 1 13.94 1.53 -3.57
N ILE A 2 14.07 0.22 -3.81
CA ILE A 2 13.30 -0.50 -4.83
C ILE A 2 12.40 -1.48 -4.07
N GLU A 3 11.10 -1.49 -4.36
CA GLU A 3 10.12 -2.41 -3.78
C GLU A 3 9.53 -3.28 -4.90
N ALA A 4 9.61 -4.59 -4.75
CA ALA A 4 8.94 -5.54 -5.64
C ALA A 4 7.60 -5.95 -5.02
N GLU A 5 6.49 -5.49 -5.61
CA GLU A 5 5.12 -5.75 -5.13
C GLU A 5 4.36 -6.64 -6.13
N TYR A 6 3.70 -7.69 -5.65
CA TYR A 6 2.76 -8.51 -6.44
C TYR A 6 1.39 -8.54 -5.77
N LYS A 7 0.36 -8.05 -6.48
CA LYS A 7 -1.02 -8.04 -5.98
C LYS A 7 -1.83 -9.13 -6.66
N ALA A 8 -2.50 -9.94 -5.85
CA ALA A 8 -3.43 -10.96 -6.31
C ALA A 8 -4.78 -10.84 -5.59
N ARG A 9 -5.85 -11.14 -6.32
CA ARG A 9 -7.18 -11.28 -5.73
C ARG A 9 -7.26 -12.61 -4.99
N LEU A 10 -7.66 -12.59 -3.72
CA LEU A 10 -7.89 -13.81 -2.95
C LEU A 10 -9.25 -14.42 -3.30
N ALA A 11 -9.24 -15.64 -3.85
CA ALA A 11 -10.47 -16.39 -4.10
C ALA A 11 -11.05 -17.06 -2.84
N LYS A 12 -10.20 -17.42 -1.87
CA LYS A 12 -10.58 -18.05 -0.59
C LYS A 12 -9.89 -17.35 0.59
N PRO A 13 -10.37 -16.16 1.01
CA PRO A 13 -9.69 -15.36 2.05
C PRO A 13 -9.49 -16.11 3.37
N ASP A 14 -10.48 -16.87 3.83
CA ASP A 14 -10.40 -17.58 5.13
C ASP A 14 -9.34 -18.69 5.11
N ALA A 15 -9.20 -19.39 3.99
CA ALA A 15 -8.15 -20.39 3.82
C ALA A 15 -6.74 -19.77 3.84
N VAL A 16 -6.60 -18.53 3.34
CA VAL A 16 -5.34 -17.78 3.43
C VAL A 16 -5.07 -17.37 4.88
N ARG A 17 -6.08 -16.86 5.59
CA ARG A 17 -5.96 -16.49 7.01
C ARG A 17 -5.56 -17.67 7.87
N ALA A 18 -6.18 -18.85 7.68
CA ALA A 18 -5.85 -20.06 8.42
C ALA A 18 -4.36 -20.44 8.26
N LYS A 19 -3.85 -20.43 7.02
CA LYS A 19 -2.43 -20.71 6.76
C LYS A 19 -1.47 -19.67 7.33
N LEU A 20 -1.88 -18.39 7.42
CA LEU A 20 -1.06 -17.35 8.05
C LEU A 20 -1.02 -17.52 9.57
N ALA A 21 -2.14 -17.89 10.19
CA ALA A 21 -2.23 -18.14 11.64
C ALA A 21 -1.35 -19.31 12.10
N GLU A 22 -1.06 -20.28 11.23
CA GLU A 22 -0.08 -21.34 11.50
C GLU A 22 1.37 -20.82 11.63
N ARG A 23 1.65 -19.58 11.18
CA ARG A 23 3.01 -19.01 11.10
C ARG A 23 3.26 -17.88 12.10
N ALA A 24 2.24 -17.09 12.42
CA ALA A 24 2.34 -15.96 13.33
C ALA A 24 0.97 -15.54 13.85
N ASP A 25 0.96 -14.92 15.04
CA ASP A 25 -0.23 -14.27 15.57
C ASP A 25 -0.66 -13.11 14.67
N PRO A 26 -1.97 -12.95 14.41
CA PRO A 26 -2.46 -11.88 13.54
C PRO A 26 -2.36 -10.52 14.22
N ASP A 27 -1.76 -9.55 13.53
CA ASP A 27 -1.88 -8.13 13.88
C ASP A 27 -3.08 -7.51 13.14
N ASN A 28 -4.08 -7.10 13.92
CA ASN A 28 -5.30 -6.48 13.39
C ASN A 28 -5.18 -4.97 13.49
N VAL A 29 -5.03 -4.33 12.33
CA VAL A 29 -4.89 -2.87 12.22
C VAL A 29 -5.91 -2.28 11.26
N SER A 30 -6.26 -1.03 11.50
CA SER A 30 -7.04 -0.22 10.57
C SER A 30 -6.12 0.74 9.81
N TYR A 31 -6.43 0.95 8.53
CA TYR A 31 -5.68 1.85 7.65
C TYR A 31 -6.58 3.00 7.22
N ARG A 32 -6.06 4.22 7.32
CA ARG A 32 -6.67 5.41 6.69
C ARG A 32 -5.63 6.08 5.82
N ASP A 33 -5.93 6.13 4.52
CA ASP A 33 -5.07 6.74 3.53
C ASP A 33 -5.63 8.09 3.09
N VAL A 34 -4.75 9.10 3.05
CA VAL A 34 -5.01 10.39 2.41
C VAL A 34 -4.05 10.52 1.25
N TYR A 35 -4.61 10.67 0.05
CA TYR A 35 -3.87 10.89 -1.18
C TYR A 35 -3.80 12.39 -1.46
N PHE A 36 -2.62 12.83 -1.86
CA PHE A 36 -2.35 14.20 -2.25
C PHE A 36 -1.95 14.23 -3.71
N ASP A 37 -2.35 15.30 -4.37
CA ASP A 37 -1.92 15.60 -5.73
C ASP A 37 -1.71 17.12 -5.84
N THR A 38 -1.03 17.50 -6.90
CA THR A 38 -1.02 18.84 -7.48
C THR A 38 -2.41 19.25 -7.99
N ALA A 39 -2.65 20.56 -8.11
CA ALA A 39 -3.93 21.09 -8.58
C ALA A 39 -4.28 20.66 -10.01
N ASP A 40 -3.28 20.34 -10.84
CA ASP A 40 -3.42 19.84 -12.21
C ASP A 40 -3.43 18.31 -12.30
N HIS A 41 -3.49 17.61 -11.16
CA HIS A 41 -3.52 16.15 -11.06
C HIS A 41 -2.31 15.47 -11.75
N SER A 42 -1.13 16.10 -11.72
CA SER A 42 0.06 15.60 -12.41
C SER A 42 0.55 14.24 -11.88
N LEU A 43 0.36 13.94 -10.58
CA LEU A 43 0.84 12.68 -10.01
C LEU A 43 0.03 11.51 -10.54
N VAL A 44 -1.30 11.55 -10.39
CA VAL A 44 -2.16 10.47 -10.91
C VAL A 44 -2.04 10.31 -12.43
N ARG A 45 -1.85 11.41 -13.17
CA ARG A 45 -1.65 11.38 -14.63
C ARG A 45 -0.35 10.70 -15.05
N THR A 46 0.62 10.62 -14.16
CA THR A 46 1.93 10.00 -14.41
C THR A 46 2.11 8.69 -13.64
N ASP A 47 1.02 8.07 -13.16
CA ASP A 47 1.04 6.83 -12.37
C ASP A 47 1.88 6.96 -11.09
N ARG A 48 1.94 8.16 -10.52
CA ARG A 48 2.64 8.46 -9.27
C ARG A 48 1.65 8.66 -8.15
N GLU A 49 2.06 8.31 -6.93
CA GLU A 49 1.22 8.49 -5.74
C GLU A 49 2.00 9.23 -4.65
N PHE A 50 1.36 10.22 -4.02
CA PHE A 50 1.82 10.76 -2.75
C PHE A 50 0.74 10.56 -1.68
N ARG A 51 1.08 9.84 -0.61
CA ARG A 51 0.10 9.33 0.34
C ARG A 51 0.59 9.43 1.78
N LEU A 52 -0.27 9.96 2.65
CA LEU A 52 -0.17 9.77 4.09
C LEU A 52 -1.06 8.59 4.51
N ARG A 53 -0.45 7.57 5.09
CA ARG A 53 -1.14 6.42 5.69
C ARG A 53 -1.08 6.51 7.21
N THR A 54 -2.24 6.52 7.85
CA THR A 54 -2.37 6.32 9.30
C THR A 54 -2.74 4.87 9.57
N ILE A 55 -1.97 4.22 10.43
CA ILE A 55 -2.17 2.82 10.84
C ILE A 55 -2.47 2.83 12.33
N SER A 56 -3.67 2.40 12.70
CA SER A 56 -4.11 2.33 14.09
C SER A 56 -4.38 0.88 14.47
N GLY A 57 -3.67 0.40 15.49
CA GLY A 57 -3.74 -0.97 16.01
C GLY A 57 -3.54 -1.02 17.53
N THR A 58 -3.39 -2.24 18.05
CA THR A 58 -3.19 -2.48 19.49
C THR A 58 -1.90 -1.86 20.03
N SER A 59 -0.86 -1.74 19.20
CA SER A 59 0.40 -1.08 19.53
C SER A 59 0.36 0.46 19.43
N GLY A 60 -0.82 1.04 19.20
CA GLY A 60 -1.01 2.48 19.03
C GLY A 60 -1.15 2.91 17.57
N THR A 61 -0.88 4.20 17.32
CA THR A 61 -1.01 4.80 15.97
C THR A 61 0.35 5.16 15.41
N ARG A 62 0.59 4.78 14.14
CA ARG A 62 1.78 5.17 13.37
C ARG A 62 1.37 5.83 12.05
N HIS A 63 2.24 6.71 11.55
CA HIS A 63 2.03 7.42 10.30
C HIS A 63 3.17 7.12 9.33
N LEU A 64 2.83 6.82 8.08
CA LEU A 64 3.78 6.64 6.99
C LEU A 64 3.45 7.62 5.87
N LEU A 65 4.43 8.45 5.51
CA LEU A 65 4.38 9.28 4.32
C LEU A 65 5.14 8.58 3.21
N THR A 66 4.46 8.27 2.11
CA THR A 66 5.04 7.52 0.98
C THR A 66 4.88 8.28 -0.32
N PHE A 67 5.93 8.26 -1.13
CA PHE A 67 5.88 8.60 -2.56
C PHE A 67 6.14 7.32 -3.36
N LYS A 68 5.26 6.98 -4.29
CA LYS A 68 5.47 5.93 -5.29
C LYS A 68 5.70 6.58 -6.65
N ASP A 69 6.81 6.21 -7.28
CA ASP A 69 7.07 6.58 -8.67
C ASP A 69 6.23 5.71 -9.63
N SER A 70 6.22 6.06 -10.92
CA SER A 70 5.51 5.31 -11.95
C SER A 70 5.92 3.84 -11.99
N ALA A 71 4.96 2.92 -12.11
CA ALA A 71 5.24 1.49 -12.06
C ALA A 71 6.06 0.97 -13.26
N VAL A 72 6.07 1.71 -14.37
CA VAL A 72 6.80 1.37 -15.60
C VAL A 72 7.72 2.54 -15.94
N ASP A 73 9.02 2.29 -16.06
CA ASP A 73 9.94 3.26 -16.64
C ASP A 73 9.51 3.55 -18.07
N ALA A 74 9.42 4.83 -18.43
CA ALA A 74 9.16 5.22 -19.81
C ALA A 74 10.18 4.53 -20.72
N VAL A 75 9.70 3.71 -21.65
CA VAL A 75 10.59 3.06 -22.62
C VAL A 75 11.27 4.18 -23.41
N ALA A 76 12.60 4.28 -23.31
CA ALA A 76 13.37 5.21 -24.12
C ALA A 76 13.16 4.84 -25.60
N SER A 77 12.49 5.73 -26.34
CA SER A 77 12.30 5.64 -27.79
C SER A 77 13.60 5.92 -28.54
#